data_AF-A0A7Y1Z0N1-F1
#
_entry.id   AF-A0A7Y1Z0N1-F1
#
_cell.length_a   1.000
_cell.length_b   1.000
_cell.length_c   1.000
_cell.angle_alpha   90.00
_cell.angle_beta   90.00
_cell.angle_gamma   90.00
#
_symmetry.space_group_name_H-M   'P 1'
#
loop_
_entity.id
_entity.type
_entity.pdbx_description
1 polymer ?
#
loop_
_entity_poly.entity_id
_entity_poly.type
_entity_poly.pdbx_seq_one_letter_code
_entity_poly.pdbx_strand_id
1 'polypeptide(L)'
;MTQTLEQETAPLPDIKISVSQVFGIEADLEVPAYAKPNDHVPDLDDSYVFDRQTTLAILAGFAHNRRVMVQGYHGTGKSTHIEQVAARLNWPCVRVNLDSHISRIDLVGKDAIVVRDGKQVTEFREGILPWALQTNTALVFDEYDAGRPDV
;
A
#
# COMPACT_ATOMS: atom_id res chain seq x y z
N MET A 1 28.08 3.46 -22.51
CA MET A 1 28.06 2.59 -21.31
C MET A 1 26.62 2.49 -20.89
N THR A 2 25.96 1.41 -21.30
CA THR A 2 24.56 1.14 -21.01
C THR A 2 24.46 0.81 -19.53
N GLN A 3 23.96 1.74 -18.71
CA GLN A 3 23.47 1.38 -17.38
C GLN A 3 22.16 0.63 -17.61
N THR A 4 22.26 -0.70 -17.66
CA THR A 4 21.11 -1.56 -17.39
C THR A 4 20.70 -1.23 -15.96
N LEU A 5 19.60 -0.50 -15.79
CA LEU A 5 18.93 -0.42 -14.50
C LEU A 5 18.48 -1.86 -14.22
N GLU A 6 19.29 -2.60 -13.45
CA GLU A 6 18.79 -3.78 -12.76
C GLU A 6 17.62 -3.27 -11.94
N GLN A 7 16.39 -3.59 -12.37
CA GLN A 7 15.22 -3.41 -11.53
C GLN A 7 15.45 -4.31 -10.32
N GLU A 8 15.95 -3.72 -9.24
CA GLU A 8 16.09 -4.39 -7.97
C GLU A 8 14.69 -4.84 -7.56
N THR A 9 14.42 -6.14 -7.71
CA THR A 9 13.13 -6.72 -7.34
C THR A 9 12.83 -6.33 -5.91
N ALA A 10 11.66 -5.74 -5.68
CA ALA A 10 11.31 -5.26 -4.36
C ALA A 10 11.46 -6.39 -3.32
N PRO A 11 12.04 -6.09 -2.15
CA PRO A 11 12.27 -7.11 -1.15
C PRO A 11 10.93 -7.73 -0.74
N LEU A 12 10.96 -9.03 -0.46
CA LEU A 12 9.85 -9.70 0.21
C LEU A 12 9.97 -9.45 1.72
N PRO A 13 8.86 -9.56 2.48
CA PRO A 13 8.90 -9.53 3.93
C PRO A 13 9.91 -10.54 4.48
N ASP A 14 10.79 -10.09 5.37
CA ASP A 14 11.97 -10.84 5.84
C ASP A 14 11.84 -11.32 7.30
N ILE A 15 10.79 -10.90 8.00
CA ILE A 15 10.50 -11.31 9.36
C ILE A 15 9.03 -11.70 9.54
N LYS A 16 8.75 -12.34 10.67
CA LYS A 16 7.39 -12.53 11.18
C LYS A 16 7.25 -11.84 12.52
N ILE A 17 6.09 -11.26 12.77
CA ILE A 17 5.77 -10.65 14.06
C ILE A 17 4.57 -11.35 14.70
N SER A 18 4.57 -11.41 16.04
CA SER A 18 3.45 -11.91 16.82
C SER A 18 2.34 -10.87 16.90
N VAL A 19 1.12 -11.25 16.53
CA VAL A 19 -0.04 -10.35 16.55
C VAL A 19 -0.37 -9.89 17.97
N SER A 20 -0.24 -10.79 18.96
CA SER A 20 -0.52 -10.46 20.35
C SER A 20 0.48 -9.48 20.94
N GLN A 21 1.76 -9.61 20.60
CA GLN A 21 2.80 -8.72 21.09
C GLN A 21 2.73 -7.32 20.46
N VAL A 22 2.48 -7.24 19.16
CA VAL A 22 2.55 -5.96 18.43
C VAL A 22 1.25 -5.19 18.43
N PHE A 23 0.10 -5.88 18.40
CA PHE A 23 -1.22 -5.23 18.33
C PHE A 23 -2.01 -5.32 19.64
N GLY A 24 -1.50 -6.03 20.65
CA GLY A 24 -2.20 -6.25 21.92
C GLY A 24 -3.47 -7.11 21.76
N ILE A 25 -3.60 -7.84 20.66
CA ILE A 25 -4.77 -8.67 20.35
C ILE A 25 -4.46 -10.12 20.68
N GLU A 26 -5.21 -10.70 21.62
CA GLU A 26 -5.09 -12.12 21.95
C GLU A 26 -5.47 -12.99 20.73
N ALA A 27 -4.43 -13.48 20.06
CA ALA A 27 -4.46 -14.35 18.90
C ALA A 27 -3.11 -15.08 18.79
N ASP A 28 -3.16 -16.41 18.63
CA ASP A 28 -1.98 -17.23 18.33
C ASP A 28 -1.70 -17.18 16.81
N LEU A 29 -1.24 -16.02 16.35
CA LEU A 29 -1.01 -15.72 14.94
C LEU A 29 0.31 -14.97 14.77
N GLU A 30 1.04 -15.33 13.71
CA GLU A 30 2.19 -14.59 13.21
C GLU A 30 1.92 -14.08 11.81
N VAL A 31 2.37 -12.86 11.52
CA VAL A 31 2.17 -12.19 10.22
C VAL A 31 3.50 -11.73 9.64
N PRO A 32 3.68 -11.79 8.30
CA PRO A 32 4.88 -11.30 7.64
C PRO A 32 5.00 -9.78 7.81
N ALA A 33 6.23 -9.30 7.96
CA ALA A 33 6.57 -7.90 8.11
C ALA A 33 7.98 -7.63 7.55
N TYR A 34 8.36 -6.36 7.43
CA TYR A 34 9.72 -5.96 7.09
C TYR A 34 10.51 -5.60 8.36
N ALA A 35 11.78 -5.99 8.43
CA ALA A 35 12.65 -5.66 9.56
C ALA A 35 12.97 -4.16 9.64
N LYS A 36 12.94 -3.45 8.51
CA LYS A 36 13.24 -2.02 8.42
C LYS A 36 12.17 -1.31 7.60
N PRO A 37 11.75 -0.09 8.01
CA PRO A 37 10.87 0.73 7.21
C PRO A 37 11.62 1.35 6.03
N ASN A 38 10.84 1.85 5.07
CA ASN A 38 11.31 2.74 3.99
C ASN A 38 10.44 4.01 3.96
N ASP A 39 10.72 4.91 3.01
CA ASP A 39 10.06 6.21 2.91
C ASP A 39 8.55 6.15 2.64
N HIS A 40 8.01 4.99 2.25
CA HIS A 40 6.58 4.79 2.00
C HIS A 40 5.86 4.09 3.17
N VAL A 41 6.56 3.79 4.26
CA VAL A 41 5.92 3.29 5.49
C VAL A 41 5.24 4.46 6.20
N PRO A 42 3.95 4.34 6.58
CA PRO A 42 3.27 5.41 7.31
C PRO A 42 3.91 5.70 8.66
N ASP A 43 3.69 6.92 9.16
CA ASP A 43 4.15 7.31 10.49
C ASP A 43 3.50 6.45 11.59
N LEU A 44 4.34 6.03 12.53
CA LEU A 44 3.94 5.23 13.68
C LEU A 44 3.37 6.13 14.79
N ASP A 45 2.14 5.87 15.20
CA ASP A 45 1.55 6.45 16.41
C ASP A 45 1.47 5.39 17.52
N ASP A 46 2.40 5.41 18.48
CA ASP A 46 2.45 4.44 19.60
C ASP A 46 1.19 4.44 20.49
N SER A 47 0.39 5.51 20.45
CA SER A 47 -0.83 5.64 21.26
C SER A 47 -2.08 5.07 20.59
N TYR A 48 -1.95 4.59 19.34
CA TYR A 48 -3.09 4.08 18.58
C TYR A 48 -3.73 2.84 19.22
N VAL A 49 -5.06 2.85 19.32
CA VAL A 49 -5.84 1.74 19.88
C VAL A 49 -6.48 0.94 18.75
N PHE A 50 -6.09 -0.33 18.63
CA PHE A 50 -6.58 -1.22 17.59
C PHE A 50 -7.92 -1.86 17.96
N ASP A 51 -8.94 -1.64 17.12
CA ASP A 51 -10.10 -2.54 17.04
C ASP A 51 -9.68 -3.95 16.60
N ARG A 52 -10.10 -4.97 17.37
CA ARG A 52 -9.68 -6.36 17.18
C ARG A 52 -10.14 -6.91 15.83
N GLN A 53 -11.41 -6.75 15.48
CA GLN A 53 -11.99 -7.39 14.30
C GLN A 53 -11.39 -6.82 13.02
N THR A 54 -11.31 -5.50 12.93
CA THR A 54 -10.76 -4.78 11.78
C THR A 54 -9.29 -5.10 11.59
N THR A 55 -8.51 -5.12 12.68
CA THR A 55 -7.09 -5.46 12.63
C THR A 55 -6.85 -6.88 12.12
N LEU A 56 -7.57 -7.88 12.64
CA LEU A 56 -7.41 -9.26 12.19
C LEU A 56 -7.77 -9.43 10.70
N ALA A 57 -8.78 -8.71 10.21
CA ALA A 57 -9.14 -8.72 8.79
C ALA A 57 -8.02 -8.13 7.91
N ILE A 58 -7.46 -6.98 8.32
CA ILE A 58 -6.35 -6.33 7.60
C ILE A 58 -5.10 -7.22 7.62
N LEU A 59 -4.77 -7.80 8.76
CA LEU A 59 -3.63 -8.71 8.94
C LEU A 59 -3.76 -9.96 8.07
N ALA A 60 -4.96 -10.52 7.91
CA ALA A 60 -5.20 -11.60 6.95
C ALA A 60 -4.96 -11.16 5.49
N GLY A 61 -5.22 -9.89 5.19
CA GLY A 61 -4.85 -9.24 3.92
C GLY A 61 -3.35 -9.31 3.64
N PHE A 62 -2.54 -8.81 4.58
CA PHE A 62 -1.07 -8.85 4.49
C PHE A 62 -0.51 -10.27 4.46
N ALA A 63 -1.00 -11.16 5.31
CA ALA A 63 -0.47 -12.52 5.44
C ALA A 63 -0.79 -13.43 4.24
N HIS A 64 -1.90 -13.19 3.55
CA HIS A 64 -2.42 -14.09 2.51
C HIS A 64 -2.66 -13.40 1.17
N ASN A 65 -2.14 -12.19 0.97
CA ASN A 65 -2.34 -11.38 -0.23
C ASN A 65 -3.84 -11.30 -0.62
N ARG A 66 -4.69 -11.00 0.37
CA ARG A 66 -6.15 -10.89 0.20
C ARG A 66 -6.56 -9.43 0.10
N ARG A 67 -7.51 -9.14 -0.78
CA ARG A 67 -8.17 -7.83 -0.83
C ARG A 67 -9.10 -7.72 0.36
N VAL A 68 -8.96 -6.65 1.13
CA VAL A 68 -9.74 -6.38 2.34
C VAL A 68 -10.56 -5.12 2.11
N MET A 69 -11.86 -5.19 2.38
CA MET A 69 -12.76 -4.04 2.35
C MET A 69 -13.10 -3.65 3.78
N VAL A 70 -12.77 -2.43 4.17
CA VAL A 70 -13.09 -1.87 5.49
C VAL A 70 -14.20 -0.84 5.31
N GLN A 71 -15.34 -1.06 5.98
CA GLN A 71 -16.53 -0.22 5.86
C GLN A 71 -16.89 0.40 7.21
N GLY A 72 -17.48 1.60 7.18
CA GLY A 72 -17.89 2.34 8.37
C GLY A 72 -18.11 3.81 8.07
N TYR A 73 -18.76 4.53 8.98
CA TYR A 73 -19.10 5.94 8.81
C TYR A 73 -17.87 6.83 8.55
N HIS A 74 -18.09 8.00 7.94
CA HIS A 74 -17.03 8.97 7.72
C HIS A 74 -16.40 9.41 9.05
N GLY A 75 -15.09 9.67 9.07
CA GLY A 75 -14.38 10.13 10.27
C GLY A 75 -14.18 9.10 11.39
N THR A 76 -14.48 7.81 11.15
CA THR A 76 -14.25 6.72 12.12
C THR A 76 -12.82 6.16 12.15
N GLY A 77 -11.90 6.76 11.39
CA GLY A 77 -10.48 6.37 11.40
C GLY A 77 -10.11 5.16 10.54
N LYS A 78 -10.96 4.73 9.59
CA LYS A 78 -10.73 3.54 8.74
C LYS A 78 -9.35 3.55 8.04
N SER A 79 -9.02 4.63 7.35
CA SER A 79 -7.78 4.76 6.58
C SER A 79 -6.58 4.79 7.52
N THR A 80 -6.68 5.56 8.61
CA THR A 80 -5.67 5.58 9.68
C THR A 80 -5.47 4.21 10.31
N HIS A 81 -6.53 3.41 10.46
CA HIS A 81 -6.42 2.05 10.98
C HIS A 81 -5.54 1.17 10.09
N ILE A 82 -5.74 1.25 8.77
CA ILE A 82 -4.91 0.53 7.79
C ILE A 82 -3.47 1.04 7.83
N GLU A 83 -3.27 2.36 7.84
CA GLU A 83 -1.96 3.00 7.91
C GLU A 83 -1.20 2.57 9.18
N GLN A 84 -1.87 2.56 10.34
CA GLN A 84 -1.24 2.13 11.59
C GLN A 84 -0.94 0.64 11.59
N VAL A 85 -1.77 -0.22 11.01
CA VAL A 85 -1.41 -1.64 10.82
C VAL A 85 -0.16 -1.78 9.95
N ALA A 86 -0.10 -1.06 8.81
CA ALA A 86 1.06 -1.08 7.93
C ALA A 86 2.33 -0.56 8.62
N ALA A 87 2.23 0.51 9.42
CA ALA A 87 3.33 1.06 10.21
C ALA A 87 3.92 0.03 11.17
N ARG A 88 3.09 -0.76 11.87
CA ARG A 88 3.56 -1.85 12.77
C ARG A 88 4.27 -2.98 12.03
N LEU A 89 3.91 -3.19 10.77
CA LEU A 89 4.52 -4.20 9.90
C LEU A 89 5.75 -3.68 9.14
N ASN A 90 6.11 -2.39 9.33
CA ASN A 90 7.03 -1.66 8.44
C ASN A 90 6.69 -1.85 6.96
N TRP A 91 5.41 -1.98 6.64
CA TRP A 91 4.97 -2.29 5.28
C TRP A 91 4.71 -0.99 4.51
N PRO A 92 5.33 -0.79 3.33
CA PRO A 92 5.06 0.36 2.48
C PRO A 92 3.56 0.47 2.17
N CYS A 93 2.95 1.62 2.42
CA CYS A 93 1.50 1.78 2.26
C CYS A 93 1.18 3.13 1.63
N VAL A 94 0.48 3.10 0.50
CA VAL A 94 0.09 4.30 -0.25
C VAL A 94 -1.43 4.34 -0.37
N ARG A 95 -1.99 5.53 -0.16
CA ARG A 95 -3.42 5.79 -0.27
C ARG A 95 -3.74 6.55 -1.56
N VAL A 96 -4.78 6.09 -2.25
CA VAL A 96 -5.38 6.75 -3.41
C VAL A 96 -6.83 7.04 -3.06
N ASN A 97 -7.21 8.31 -3.05
CA ASN A 97 -8.59 8.72 -2.87
C ASN A 97 -9.32 8.60 -4.22
N LEU A 98 -10.42 7.86 -4.28
CA LEU A 98 -11.18 7.60 -5.50
C LEU A 98 -12.22 8.68 -5.80
N ASP A 99 -11.81 9.94 -5.78
CA ASP A 99 -12.69 11.08 -6.06
C ASP A 99 -12.94 11.29 -7.58
N SER A 100 -13.62 12.38 -7.95
CA SER A 100 -13.91 12.68 -9.36
C SER A 100 -12.68 13.05 -10.21
N HIS A 101 -11.51 13.29 -9.59
CA HIS A 101 -10.28 13.65 -10.28
C HIS A 101 -9.46 12.42 -10.69
N ILE A 102 -9.56 11.29 -9.96
CA ILE A 102 -8.80 10.09 -10.32
C ILE A 102 -9.31 9.49 -11.62
N SER A 103 -8.39 9.13 -12.53
CA SER A 103 -8.71 8.50 -13.81
C SER A 103 -8.00 7.16 -13.98
N ARG A 104 -8.46 6.36 -14.94
CA ARG A 104 -7.80 5.09 -15.31
C ARG A 104 -6.33 5.28 -15.70
N ILE A 105 -5.99 6.46 -16.25
CA ILE A 105 -4.61 6.80 -16.62
C ILE A 105 -3.73 6.95 -15.37
N ASP A 106 -4.26 7.49 -14.28
CA ASP A 106 -3.51 7.63 -13.02
C ASP A 106 -3.30 6.26 -12.35
N LEU A 107 -4.26 5.36 -12.53
CA LEU A 107 -4.17 4.00 -12.01
C LEU A 107 -3.22 3.10 -12.82
N VAL A 108 -3.37 3.07 -14.14
CA VAL A 108 -2.67 2.13 -15.04
C VAL A 108 -1.41 2.74 -15.64
N GLY A 109 -1.45 4.01 -16.03
CA GLY A 109 -0.38 4.70 -16.73
C GLY A 109 -0.77 5.19 -18.13
N LYS A 110 0.17 5.86 -18.79
CA LYS A 110 0.05 6.36 -20.16
C LYS A 110 1.40 6.45 -20.86
N ASP A 111 1.37 6.41 -22.18
CA ASP A 111 2.50 6.85 -22.99
C ASP A 111 2.73 8.35 -22.81
N ALA A 112 3.97 8.73 -22.51
CA ALA A 112 4.40 10.10 -22.35
C ALA A 112 5.62 10.38 -23.24
N ILE A 113 5.65 11.57 -23.84
CA ILE A 113 6.84 12.03 -24.56
C ILE A 113 7.80 12.61 -23.52
N VAL A 114 9.00 12.03 -23.45
CA VAL A 114 10.08 12.51 -22.60
C VAL A 114 11.28 12.88 -23.47
N VAL A 115 12.06 13.86 -23.02
CA VAL A 115 13.30 14.25 -23.71
C VAL A 115 14.45 13.49 -23.07
N ARG A 116 15.10 12.61 -23.85
CA ARG A 116 16.30 11.89 -23.43
C ARG A 116 17.41 12.19 -24.43
N ASP A 117 18.54 12.69 -23.95
CA ASP A 117 19.69 13.08 -24.79
C ASP A 117 19.32 14.03 -25.95
N GLY A 118 18.41 14.97 -25.70
CA GLY A 118 17.95 15.93 -26.70
C GLY A 118 16.98 15.37 -27.75
N LYS A 119 16.56 14.10 -27.65
CA LYS A 119 15.59 13.47 -28.55
C LYS A 119 14.25 13.26 -27.85
N GLN A 120 13.16 13.50 -28.58
CA GLN A 120 11.82 13.13 -28.13
C GLN A 120 11.64 11.62 -28.28
N VAL A 121 11.42 10.93 -27.16
CA VAL A 121 11.15 9.50 -27.12
C VAL A 121 9.83 9.27 -26.39
N THR A 122 9.05 8.30 -26.88
CA THR A 122 7.83 7.86 -26.21
C THR A 122 8.19 6.80 -25.18
N GLU A 123 7.86 7.05 -23.92
CA GLU A 123 8.09 6.13 -22.81
C GLU A 123 6.76 5.91 -22.07
N PHE A 124 6.46 4.66 -21.73
CA PHE A 124 5.30 4.36 -20.91
C PHE A 124 5.58 4.80 -19.47
N ARG A 125 4.78 5.73 -18.96
CA ARG A 125 4.79 6.12 -17.55
C ARG A 125 3.74 5.32 -16.81
N GLU A 126 4.21 4.46 -15.91
CA GLU A 126 3.37 3.62 -15.07
C GLU A 126 2.48 4.44 -14.15
N GLY A 127 1.24 3.98 -13.97
CA GLY A 127 0.35 4.47 -12.93
C GLY A 127 0.65 3.83 -11.57
N ILE A 128 -0.19 4.14 -10.58
CA ILE A 128 0.04 3.66 -9.20
C ILE A 128 -0.12 2.14 -9.05
N LEU A 129 -0.96 1.48 -9.87
CA LEU A 129 -1.19 0.04 -9.78
C LEU A 129 0.05 -0.78 -10.16
N PRO A 130 0.65 -0.62 -11.36
CA PRO A 130 1.88 -1.33 -11.71
C PRO A 130 3.02 -1.04 -10.75
N TRP A 131 3.18 0.22 -10.33
CA TRP A 131 4.22 0.62 -9.39
C TRP A 131 4.05 -0.06 -8.03
N ALA A 132 2.84 -0.07 -7.46
CA ALA A 132 2.58 -0.71 -6.17
C ALA A 132 2.82 -2.22 -6.22
N LEU A 133 2.47 -2.86 -7.36
CA LEU A 133 2.71 -4.28 -7.59
C LEU A 133 4.21 -4.62 -7.66
N GLN A 134 5.01 -3.78 -8.33
CA GLN A 134 6.46 -3.98 -8.45
C GLN A 134 7.22 -3.71 -7.15
N THR A 135 6.67 -2.85 -6.28
CA THR A 135 7.29 -2.41 -5.03
C THR A 135 6.83 -3.17 -3.79
N ASN A 136 5.94 -4.16 -3.94
CA ASN A 136 5.27 -4.85 -2.83
C ASN A 136 4.56 -3.90 -1.85
N THR A 137 4.04 -2.78 -2.37
CA THR A 137 3.39 -1.73 -1.57
C THR A 137 1.91 -2.05 -1.37
N ALA A 138 1.43 -1.92 -0.14
CA ALA A 138 0.00 -1.98 0.17
C ALA A 138 -0.69 -0.75 -0.43
N LEU A 139 -1.64 -0.99 -1.33
CA LEU A 139 -2.42 0.08 -1.96
C LEU A 139 -3.79 0.18 -1.32
N VAL A 140 -4.08 1.35 -0.74
CA VAL A 140 -5.36 1.66 -0.10
C VAL A 140 -6.20 2.53 -1.04
N PHE A 141 -7.31 1.98 -1.52
CA PHE A 141 -8.33 2.76 -2.19
C PHE A 141 -9.30 3.33 -1.16
N ASP A 142 -9.21 4.63 -0.93
CA ASP A 142 -10.11 5.37 -0.03
C ASP A 142 -11.31 5.92 -0.81
N GLU A 143 -12.43 6.12 -0.12
CA GLU A 143 -13.69 6.58 -0.71
C GLU A 143 -14.13 5.73 -1.91
N TYR A 144 -14.01 4.41 -1.79
CA TYR A 144 -14.30 3.47 -2.88
C TYR A 144 -15.69 3.63 -3.51
N ASP A 145 -16.67 4.10 -2.73
CA ASP A 145 -18.02 4.39 -3.18
C ASP A 145 -18.16 5.69 -4.00
N ALA A 146 -17.18 6.60 -3.91
CA ALA A 146 -17.11 7.81 -4.73
C ALA A 146 -16.47 7.56 -6.11
N GLY A 147 -15.77 6.43 -6.26
CA GLY A 147 -15.07 6.04 -7.47
C GLY A 147 -16.00 5.95 -8.68
N ARG A 148 -15.52 6.45 -9.82
CA ARG A 148 -16.23 6.29 -11.09
C ARG A 148 -16.25 4.80 -11.48
N PRO A 149 -17.36 4.24 -11.99
CA PRO A 149 -17.46 2.82 -12.30
C PRO A 149 -16.44 2.29 -13.33
N ASP A 150 -15.87 3.17 -14.15
CA ASP A 150 -14.86 2.86 -15.18
C ASP A 150 -13.40 2.95 -14.68
N VAL A 151 -13.21 3.32 -13.41
CA VAL A 151 -11.94 3.43 -12.70
C VAL A 151 -11.80 2.27 -11.72
#